data_AF-A0AAU1HR47-F1
#
_entry.id   AF-A0AAU1HR47-F1
#
_cell.length_a   1.000
_cell.length_b   1.000
_cell.length_c   1.000
_cell.angle_alpha   90.00
_cell.angle_beta   90.00
_cell.angle_gamma   90.00
#
_symmetry.space_group_name_H-M   'P 1'
#
loop_
_entity.id
_entity.type
_entity.pdbx_description
1 polymer ?
#
loop_
_entity_poly.entity_id
_entity_poly.type
_entity_poly.pdbx_seq_one_letter_code
_entity_poly.pdbx_strand_id
1 'polypeptide(L)'
;MPSVALLRFLAGLGLRSTARHHRSGANALAALAGDTFGLFEELVALGVDGGAGKDGFLFAYPSYEDAAHGLAGFRTLGAPVAPEGVLRSAAPAETEPALGPAARAGFLVERQWAVDPGQFVDTLAERLRRDGAELVEGARVTAVREDADRVEARTTAGTYRADAVVIAAGVLSREVCASLGVRIEMAAGKGYSFSVPAESVPKRLVHLGSAKAVLAPLGKGVRVAGTMEFDRDLDRFRQGRVQALVAAGRPYLPGADWERREQEWMGPRPMTPDGLPLTGPVPGRPRILLATGHNMLAPATGRLAAGLLTGEADPGLAARFAPSRSVRLRRGKGLSG
;
A
#
# COMPACT_ATOMS: atom_id res chain seq x y z
N MET A 1 1.57 -3.30 -26.97
CA MET A 1 1.90 -1.86 -26.83
C MET A 1 1.18 -1.28 -25.62
N PRO A 2 1.82 -0.38 -24.84
CA PRO A 2 1.18 0.27 -23.69
C PRO A 2 -0.01 1.12 -24.13
N SER A 3 -1.06 1.20 -23.30
CA SER A 3 -2.24 2.03 -23.60
C SER A 3 -1.92 3.51 -23.46
N VAL A 4 -2.68 4.39 -24.15
CA VAL A 4 -2.54 5.86 -23.99
C VAL A 4 -2.70 6.28 -22.53
N ALA A 5 -3.59 5.63 -21.78
CA ALA A 5 -3.77 5.91 -20.36
C ALA A 5 -2.53 5.54 -19.54
N LEU A 6 -1.90 4.39 -19.83
CA LEU A 6 -0.66 3.98 -19.17
C LEU A 6 0.50 4.91 -19.54
N LEU A 7 0.64 5.29 -20.81
CA LEU A 7 1.67 6.24 -21.25
C LEU A 7 1.52 7.61 -20.56
N ARG A 8 0.29 8.12 -20.44
CA ARG A 8 0.02 9.36 -19.71
C ARG A 8 0.39 9.24 -18.23
N PHE A 9 0.03 8.12 -17.60
CA PHE A 9 0.41 7.84 -16.22
C PHE A 9 1.94 7.82 -16.07
N LEU A 10 2.65 7.07 -16.92
CA LEU A 10 4.11 6.94 -16.87
C LEU A 10 4.82 8.28 -17.12
N ALA A 11 4.34 9.08 -18.06
CA ALA A 11 4.85 10.44 -18.27
C ALA A 11 4.62 11.31 -17.02
N GLY A 12 3.42 11.24 -16.44
CA GLY A 12 3.10 11.96 -15.21
C GLY A 12 3.95 11.51 -14.01
N LEU A 13 4.22 10.21 -13.89
CA LEU A 13 5.10 9.64 -12.88
C LEU A 13 6.53 10.12 -13.09
N GLY A 14 7.07 9.98 -14.31
CA GLY A 14 8.42 10.40 -14.66
C GLY A 14 8.69 11.88 -14.36
N LEU A 15 7.75 12.77 -14.70
CA LEU A 15 7.84 14.20 -14.38
C LEU A 15 7.87 14.51 -12.87
N ARG A 16 7.39 13.59 -12.05
CA ARG A 16 7.32 13.70 -10.58
C ARG A 16 8.35 12.83 -9.85
N SER A 17 9.21 12.12 -10.57
CA SER A 17 10.31 11.34 -10.01
C SER A 17 11.56 12.18 -9.75
N THR A 18 11.42 13.45 -9.38
CA THR A 18 12.55 14.34 -9.05
C THR A 18 12.80 14.38 -7.55
N ALA A 19 14.04 14.70 -7.13
CA ALA A 19 14.38 14.80 -5.70
C ALA A 19 13.50 15.79 -4.94
N ARG A 20 13.07 16.89 -5.58
CA ARG A 20 12.13 17.86 -5.01
C ARG A 20 10.77 17.24 -4.73
N HIS A 21 10.18 16.56 -5.72
CA HIS A 21 8.88 15.91 -5.55
C HIS A 21 8.96 14.75 -4.56
N HIS A 22 10.05 13.98 -4.58
CA HIS A 22 10.29 12.93 -3.60
C HIS A 22 10.30 13.47 -2.17
N ARG A 23 11.07 14.53 -1.87
CA ARG A 23 11.07 15.16 -0.54
C ARG A 23 9.71 15.72 -0.15
N SER A 24 9.04 16.42 -1.08
CA SER A 24 7.70 16.96 -0.84
C SER A 24 6.68 15.87 -0.53
N GLY A 25 6.72 14.76 -1.28
CA GLY A 25 5.84 13.62 -1.09
C GLY A 25 6.14 12.88 0.20
N ALA A 26 7.41 12.65 0.53
CA ALA A 26 7.83 12.04 1.79
C ALA A 26 7.34 12.86 3.00
N ASN A 27 7.50 14.19 2.97
CA ASN A 27 6.99 15.07 4.03
C ASN A 27 5.46 15.03 4.15
N ALA A 28 4.74 14.96 3.02
CA ALA A 28 3.29 14.83 3.06
C ALA A 28 2.86 13.49 3.67
N LEU A 29 3.47 12.38 3.22
CA LEU A 29 3.19 11.04 3.75
C LEU A 29 3.56 10.94 5.23
N ALA A 30 4.69 11.52 5.66
CA ALA A 30 5.08 11.56 7.06
C ALA A 30 4.07 12.33 7.92
N ALA A 31 3.52 13.44 7.41
CA ALA A 31 2.47 14.18 8.11
C ALA A 31 1.17 13.37 8.26
N LEU A 32 0.78 12.61 7.23
CA LEU A 32 -0.37 11.70 7.31
C LEU A 32 -0.09 10.53 8.24
N ALA A 33 1.12 9.98 8.18
CA ALA A 33 1.52 8.78 8.90
C ALA A 33 1.96 9.05 10.34
N GLY A 34 1.98 10.31 10.81
CA GLY A 34 2.65 10.73 12.03
C GLY A 34 2.29 9.91 13.27
N ASP A 35 1.01 9.53 13.39
CA ASP A 35 0.48 8.74 14.51
C ASP A 35 0.04 7.32 14.09
N THR A 36 0.58 6.77 12.99
CA THR A 36 0.11 5.48 12.46
C THR A 36 0.20 4.36 13.49
N PHE A 37 1.26 4.32 14.30
CA PHE A 37 1.43 3.30 15.33
C PHE A 37 0.44 3.45 16.48
N GLY A 38 0.15 4.68 16.91
CA GLY A 38 -0.91 4.96 17.87
C GLY A 38 -2.28 4.50 17.35
N LEU A 39 -2.58 4.76 16.08
CA LEU A 39 -3.81 4.27 15.44
C LEU A 39 -3.91 2.73 15.42
N PHE A 40 -2.80 2.02 15.22
CA PHE A 40 -2.80 0.56 15.34
C PHE A 40 -3.03 0.10 16.78
N GLU A 41 -2.48 0.79 17.78
CA GLU A 41 -2.73 0.46 19.20
C GLU A 41 -4.17 0.73 19.62
N GLU A 42 -4.77 1.82 19.13
CA GLU A 42 -6.20 2.07 19.32
C GLU A 42 -7.05 0.95 18.71
N LEU A 43 -6.72 0.51 17.49
CA LEU A 43 -7.43 -0.61 16.84
C LEU A 43 -7.26 -1.92 17.60
N VAL A 44 -6.07 -2.22 18.11
CA VAL A 44 -5.82 -3.40 18.96
C VAL A 44 -6.62 -3.32 20.25
N ALA A 45 -6.69 -2.15 20.90
CA ALA A 45 -7.53 -1.95 22.09
C ALA A 45 -9.03 -2.15 21.80
N LEU A 46 -9.44 -1.97 20.54
CA LEU A 46 -10.77 -2.23 20.03
C LEU A 46 -10.98 -3.69 19.57
N GLY A 47 -9.98 -4.57 19.72
CA GLY A 47 -10.04 -5.98 19.33
C GLY A 47 -9.77 -6.22 17.84
N VAL A 48 -9.19 -5.24 17.14
CA VAL A 48 -8.72 -5.37 15.75
C VAL A 48 -7.21 -5.57 15.78
N ASP A 49 -6.76 -6.81 15.68
CA ASP A 49 -5.35 -7.18 15.82
C ASP A 49 -4.89 -8.07 14.66
N GLY A 50 -3.75 -7.70 14.07
CA GLY A 50 -3.05 -8.47 13.04
C GLY A 50 -1.76 -9.11 13.56
N GLY A 51 -1.57 -9.20 14.88
CA GLY A 51 -0.39 -9.80 15.50
C GLY A 51 0.88 -9.00 15.23
N ALA A 52 0.87 -7.70 15.54
CA ALA A 52 1.94 -6.79 15.14
C ALA A 52 3.32 -7.19 15.71
N GLY A 53 4.26 -7.60 14.85
CA GLY A 53 5.68 -7.72 15.18
C GLY A 53 6.33 -6.33 15.22
N LYS A 54 7.01 -5.97 16.32
CA LYS A 54 7.52 -4.62 16.58
C LYS A 54 9.06 -4.51 16.55
N ASP A 55 9.75 -5.55 16.09
CA ASP A 55 11.21 -5.72 16.16
C ASP A 55 12.04 -4.93 15.12
N GLY A 56 11.43 -3.96 14.44
CA GLY A 56 12.07 -3.17 13.39
C GLY A 56 12.32 -3.98 12.11
N PHE A 57 12.90 -3.33 11.10
CA PHE A 57 13.14 -3.91 9.78
C PHE A 57 14.64 -3.95 9.50
N LEU A 58 15.16 -5.12 9.14
CA LEU A 58 16.54 -5.28 8.71
C LEU A 58 16.62 -5.07 7.20
N PHE A 59 17.42 -4.10 6.74
CA PHE A 59 17.76 -3.98 5.33
C PHE A 59 19.05 -4.73 5.06
N ALA A 60 18.98 -5.84 4.31
CA ALA A 60 20.11 -6.70 3.98
C ALA A 60 20.62 -6.44 2.55
N TYR A 61 21.93 -6.46 2.39
CA TYR A 61 22.65 -6.13 1.16
C TYR A 61 23.82 -7.08 0.91
N PRO A 62 24.22 -7.26 -0.36
CA PRO A 62 25.37 -8.07 -0.73
C PRO A 62 26.70 -7.31 -0.57
N SER A 63 26.67 -5.99 -0.36
CA SER A 63 27.87 -5.17 -0.22
C SER A 63 27.66 -4.08 0.85
N TYR A 64 28.77 -3.69 1.49
CA TYR A 64 28.78 -2.56 2.41
C TYR A 64 28.41 -1.25 1.71
N GLU A 65 28.87 -1.04 0.48
CA GLU A 65 28.63 0.18 -0.28
C GLU A 65 27.14 0.37 -0.57
N ASP A 66 26.43 -0.68 -1.00
CA ASP A 66 24.99 -0.63 -1.22
C ASP A 66 24.24 -0.35 0.09
N ALA A 67 24.67 -0.98 1.20
CA ALA A 67 24.09 -0.76 2.51
C ALA A 67 24.31 0.68 3.01
N ALA A 68 25.52 1.23 2.83
CA ALA A 68 25.85 2.60 3.21
C ALA A 68 25.06 3.62 2.37
N HIS A 69 24.92 3.37 1.07
CA HIS A 69 24.09 4.20 0.19
C HIS A 69 22.61 4.16 0.62
N GLY A 70 22.07 2.97 0.90
CA GLY A 70 20.73 2.79 1.44
C GLY A 70 20.52 3.55 2.76
N LEU A 71 21.44 3.39 3.71
CA LEU A 71 21.40 4.02 5.02
C LEU A 71 21.41 5.56 4.90
N ALA A 72 22.22 6.13 4.00
CA ALA A 72 22.25 7.57 3.76
C ALA A 72 20.89 8.12 3.29
N GLY A 73 20.16 7.36 2.47
CA GLY A 73 18.79 7.67 2.07
C GLY A 73 17.83 7.73 3.27
N PHE A 74 17.85 6.71 4.13
CA PHE A 74 17.02 6.67 5.34
C PHE A 74 17.34 7.81 6.32
N ARG A 75 18.62 8.14 6.51
CA ARG A 75 19.06 9.28 7.34
C ARG A 75 18.56 10.61 6.79
N THR A 76 18.60 10.80 5.47
CA THR A 76 18.09 12.01 4.81
C THR A 76 16.58 12.21 5.05
N LEU A 77 15.84 11.10 5.21
CA LEU A 77 14.41 11.11 5.52
C LEU A 77 14.10 11.19 7.02
N GLY A 78 15.12 11.26 7.89
CA GLY A 78 14.94 11.28 9.34
C GLY A 78 14.38 9.96 9.90
N ALA A 79 14.60 8.84 9.20
CA ALA A 79 14.16 7.55 9.68
C ALA A 79 14.92 7.13 10.96
N PRO A 80 14.27 6.39 11.88
CA PRO A 80 14.87 5.91 13.11
C PRO A 80 15.83 4.73 12.82
N VAL A 81 17.00 5.04 12.28
CA VAL A 81 18.04 4.05 12.01
C VAL A 81 18.80 3.74 13.30
N ALA A 82 19.10 2.47 13.53
CA ALA A 82 19.82 2.04 14.72
C ALA A 82 21.23 2.69 14.79
N PRO A 83 21.73 3.02 15.99
CA PRO A 83 22.98 3.78 16.18
C PRO A 83 24.23 3.06 15.64
N GLU A 84 24.20 1.73 15.54
CA GLU A 84 25.28 0.88 15.03
C GLU A 84 25.57 1.16 13.54
N GLY A 85 24.62 1.74 12.80
CA GLY A 85 24.78 2.04 11.39
C GLY A 85 24.83 0.79 10.53
N VAL A 86 25.86 0.65 9.69
CA VAL A 86 25.99 -0.49 8.77
C VAL A 86 26.68 -1.66 9.47
N LEU A 87 25.92 -2.74 9.68
CA LEU A 87 26.39 -4.08 10.05
C LEU A 87 27.18 -4.71 8.89
N ARG A 88 28.23 -5.48 9.19
CA ARG A 88 29.14 -6.07 8.20
C ARG A 88 29.41 -7.55 8.48
N SER A 89 29.77 -8.28 7.43
CA SER A 89 30.24 -9.66 7.49
C SER A 89 29.20 -10.59 8.13
N ALA A 90 29.50 -11.21 9.27
CA ALA A 90 28.59 -12.13 9.96
C ALA A 90 27.47 -11.42 10.75
N ALA A 91 27.62 -10.12 11.05
CA ALA A 91 26.71 -9.40 11.93
C ALA A 91 25.22 -9.44 11.49
N PRO A 92 24.88 -9.37 10.18
CA PRO A 92 23.49 -9.58 9.75
C PRO A 92 22.95 -10.98 10.07
N ALA A 93 23.77 -12.03 9.94
CA ALA A 93 23.38 -13.40 10.26
C ALA A 93 23.33 -13.65 11.78
N GLU A 94 24.16 -12.96 12.57
CA GLU A 94 24.03 -12.97 14.03
C GLU A 94 22.74 -12.30 14.50
N THR A 95 22.34 -11.21 13.81
CA THR A 95 21.10 -10.47 14.07
C THR A 95 19.85 -11.22 13.61
N GLU A 96 19.96 -11.96 12.49
CA GLU A 96 18.93 -12.81 11.90
C GLU A 96 19.52 -14.16 11.46
N PRO A 97 19.52 -15.19 12.34
CA PRO A 97 20.14 -16.50 12.07
C PRO A 97 19.57 -17.26 10.87
N ALA A 98 18.39 -16.89 10.38
CA ALA A 98 17.82 -17.44 9.16
C ALA A 98 18.56 -16.98 7.89
N LEU A 99 19.36 -15.90 7.97
CA LEU A 99 19.99 -15.31 6.80
C LEU A 99 21.23 -16.08 6.31
N GLY A 100 21.31 -16.20 4.99
CA GLY A 100 22.41 -16.82 4.27
C GLY A 100 23.54 -15.85 3.91
N PRO A 101 24.58 -16.36 3.21
CA PRO A 101 25.84 -15.64 2.94
C PRO A 101 25.69 -14.45 1.98
N ALA A 102 24.53 -14.25 1.36
CA ALA A 102 24.25 -13.06 0.56
C ALA A 102 23.98 -11.81 1.42
N ALA A 103 23.60 -11.96 2.69
CA ALA A 103 23.42 -10.85 3.63
C ALA A 103 24.76 -10.38 4.23
N ARG A 104 25.64 -9.83 3.39
CA ARG A 104 27.01 -9.44 3.79
C ARG A 104 27.10 -8.11 4.53
N ALA A 105 26.10 -7.27 4.37
CA ALA A 105 25.96 -6.02 5.09
C ALA A 105 24.49 -5.68 5.30
N GLY A 106 24.21 -4.79 6.24
CA GLY A 106 22.84 -4.31 6.43
C GLY A 106 22.75 -3.22 7.48
N PHE A 107 21.55 -2.71 7.69
CA PHE A 107 21.26 -1.78 8.78
C PHE A 107 19.83 -2.00 9.28
N LEU A 108 19.61 -1.70 10.55
CA LEU A 108 18.29 -1.80 11.18
C LEU A 108 17.58 -0.45 11.13
N VAL A 109 16.32 -0.47 10.69
CA VAL A 109 15.38 0.64 10.89
C VAL A 109 14.45 0.24 12.02
N GLU A 110 14.53 0.95 13.12
CA GLU A 110 13.75 0.71 14.32
C GLU A 110 12.32 1.26 14.15
N ARG A 111 11.45 0.98 15.12
CA ARG A 111 10.06 1.49 15.14
C ARG A 111 9.33 1.23 13.82
N GLN A 112 9.49 0.03 13.27
CA GLN A 112 8.76 -0.47 12.11
C GLN A 112 7.98 -1.70 12.54
N TRP A 113 6.70 -1.78 12.15
CA TRP A 113 5.82 -2.88 12.53
C TRP A 113 5.43 -3.72 11.32
N ALA A 114 5.26 -5.01 11.56
CA ALA A 114 4.74 -5.99 10.62
C ALA A 114 3.42 -6.53 11.15
N VAL A 115 2.36 -6.56 10.34
CA VAL A 115 1.10 -7.22 10.71
C VAL A 115 0.76 -8.28 9.68
N ASP A 116 0.01 -9.31 10.07
CA ASP A 116 -0.71 -10.16 9.13
C ASP A 116 -1.92 -9.36 8.59
N PRO A 117 -1.90 -8.97 7.29
CA PRO A 117 -2.96 -8.15 6.74
C PRO A 117 -4.29 -8.91 6.60
N GLY A 118 -4.27 -10.24 6.45
CA GLY A 118 -5.48 -11.05 6.39
C GLY A 118 -6.18 -11.05 7.75
N GLN A 119 -5.44 -11.41 8.80
CA GLN A 119 -5.95 -11.40 10.18
C GLN A 119 -6.42 -10.00 10.60
N PHE A 120 -5.68 -8.95 10.24
CA PHE A 120 -6.08 -7.57 10.53
C PHE A 120 -7.42 -7.20 9.88
N VAL A 121 -7.63 -7.55 8.60
CA VAL A 121 -8.89 -7.26 7.89
C VAL A 121 -10.04 -8.11 8.43
N ASP A 122 -9.80 -9.38 8.74
CA ASP A 122 -10.81 -10.28 9.29
C ASP A 122 -11.31 -9.77 10.66
N THR A 123 -10.39 -9.44 11.56
CA THR A 123 -10.73 -8.89 12.90
C THR A 123 -11.39 -7.51 12.80
N LEU A 124 -10.99 -6.68 11.83
CA LEU A 124 -11.66 -5.41 11.55
C LEU A 124 -13.11 -5.64 11.08
N ALA A 125 -13.33 -6.57 10.16
CA ALA A 125 -14.67 -6.89 9.66
C ALA A 125 -15.58 -7.43 10.77
N GLU A 126 -15.07 -8.31 11.64
CA GLU A 126 -15.79 -8.77 12.82
C GLU A 126 -16.15 -7.62 13.76
N ARG A 127 -15.19 -6.73 14.05
CA ARG A 127 -15.42 -5.58 14.92
C ARG A 127 -16.49 -4.64 14.34
N LEU A 128 -16.43 -4.35 13.04
CA LEU A 128 -17.43 -3.53 12.37
C LEU A 128 -18.83 -4.14 12.46
N ARG A 129 -18.97 -5.47 12.27
CA ARG A 129 -20.25 -6.17 12.44
C ARG A 129 -20.78 -6.05 13.88
N ARG A 130 -19.91 -6.19 14.89
CA ARG A 130 -20.29 -6.02 16.31
C ARG A 130 -20.77 -4.59 16.61
N ASP A 131 -20.18 -3.59 15.96
CA ASP A 131 -20.56 -2.19 16.09
C ASP A 131 -21.81 -1.82 15.24
N GLY A 132 -22.44 -2.79 14.58
CA GLY A 132 -23.69 -2.60 13.83
C GLY A 132 -23.52 -2.23 12.36
N ALA A 133 -22.30 -2.29 11.82
CA ALA A 133 -22.10 -2.10 10.38
C ALA A 133 -22.59 -3.32 9.59
N GLU A 134 -23.31 -3.07 8.50
CA GLU A 134 -23.71 -4.09 7.53
C GLU A 134 -22.59 -4.30 6.50
N LEU A 135 -22.08 -5.52 6.39
CA LEU A 135 -21.08 -5.91 5.38
C LEU A 135 -21.76 -6.75 4.29
N VAL A 136 -21.99 -6.13 3.13
CA VAL A 136 -22.59 -6.80 1.97
C VAL A 136 -21.51 -7.27 0.99
N GLU A 137 -21.19 -8.56 1.04
CA GLU A 137 -20.23 -9.21 0.14
C GLU A 137 -20.90 -9.65 -1.17
N GLY A 138 -20.11 -9.87 -2.22
CA GLY A 138 -20.64 -10.23 -3.55
C GLY A 138 -21.40 -9.09 -4.28
N ALA A 139 -21.51 -7.90 -3.68
CA ALA A 139 -22.23 -6.75 -4.21
C ALA A 139 -21.31 -5.76 -4.93
N ARG A 140 -20.88 -6.10 -6.15
CA ARG A 140 -20.06 -5.20 -6.98
C ARG A 140 -20.79 -3.90 -7.33
N VAL A 141 -20.25 -2.76 -6.92
CA VAL A 141 -20.73 -1.42 -7.33
C VAL A 141 -20.50 -1.23 -8.83
N THR A 142 -21.56 -0.85 -9.55
CA THR A 142 -21.53 -0.60 -11.00
C THR A 142 -21.72 0.86 -11.36
N ALA A 143 -22.38 1.64 -10.50
CA ALA A 143 -22.51 3.08 -10.66
C ALA A 143 -22.77 3.77 -9.32
N VAL A 144 -22.27 4.99 -9.19
CA VAL A 144 -22.66 5.94 -8.14
C VAL A 144 -23.24 7.18 -8.81
N ARG A 145 -24.27 7.76 -8.20
CA ARG A 145 -24.90 9.03 -8.59
C ARG A 145 -25.12 9.88 -7.34
N GLU A 146 -25.06 11.18 -7.52
CA GLU A 146 -25.36 12.15 -6.46
C GLU A 146 -26.47 13.04 -7.00
N ASP A 147 -27.55 13.13 -6.23
CA ASP A 147 -28.65 14.06 -6.44
C ASP A 147 -28.57 15.15 -5.34
N ALA A 148 -29.53 16.06 -5.28
CA ALA A 148 -29.44 17.25 -4.40
C ALA A 148 -29.30 16.90 -2.90
N ASP A 149 -29.98 15.85 -2.44
CA ASP A 149 -30.11 15.48 -1.03
C ASP A 149 -29.54 14.10 -0.69
N ARG A 150 -29.24 13.25 -1.69
CA ARG A 150 -28.85 11.85 -1.49
C ARG A 150 -27.77 11.39 -2.46
N VAL A 151 -27.10 10.31 -2.11
CA VAL A 151 -26.23 9.53 -3.00
C VAL A 151 -26.85 8.16 -3.22
N GLU A 152 -26.88 7.72 -4.48
CA GLU A 152 -27.33 6.38 -4.87
C GLU A 152 -26.13 5.55 -5.37
N ALA A 153 -25.95 4.37 -4.79
CA ALA A 153 -24.97 3.38 -5.23
C ALA A 153 -25.70 2.16 -5.81
N ARG A 154 -25.56 1.94 -7.11
CA ARG A 154 -26.07 0.74 -7.79
C ARG A 154 -25.03 -0.36 -7.72
N THR A 155 -25.47 -1.55 -7.33
CA THR A 155 -24.64 -2.76 -7.24
C THR A 155 -25.27 -3.91 -8.01
N THR A 156 -24.56 -5.03 -8.11
CA THR A 156 -25.09 -6.30 -8.63
C THR A 156 -26.09 -6.97 -7.69
N ALA A 157 -26.15 -6.57 -6.41
CA ALA A 157 -27.08 -7.11 -5.41
C ALA A 157 -28.26 -6.17 -5.13
N GLY A 158 -28.35 -5.02 -5.80
CA GLY A 158 -29.39 -4.03 -5.56
C GLY A 158 -28.87 -2.60 -5.51
N THR A 159 -29.75 -1.67 -5.14
CA THR A 159 -29.46 -0.24 -5.06
C THR A 159 -29.53 0.23 -3.62
N TYR A 160 -28.49 0.96 -3.18
CA TYR A 160 -28.38 1.51 -1.84
C TYR A 160 -28.44 3.05 -1.91
N ARG A 161 -29.07 3.66 -0.90
CA ARG A 161 -29.15 5.11 -0.74
C ARG A 161 -28.51 5.53 0.57
N ALA A 162 -27.75 6.61 0.54
CA ALA A 162 -27.05 7.14 1.70
C ALA A 162 -26.96 8.67 1.63
N ASP A 163 -26.67 9.31 2.76
CA ASP A 163 -26.43 10.76 2.84
C ASP A 163 -25.05 11.15 2.29
N ALA A 164 -24.10 10.21 2.35
CA ALA A 164 -22.76 10.30 1.79
C ALA A 164 -22.23 8.92 1.38
N VAL A 165 -21.25 8.88 0.47
CA VAL A 165 -20.56 7.67 0.03
C VAL A 165 -19.05 7.88 0.05
N VAL A 166 -18.30 6.89 0.54
CA VAL A 166 -16.84 6.83 0.41
C VAL A 166 -16.46 5.76 -0.62
N ILE A 167 -15.75 6.17 -1.67
CA ILE A 167 -15.19 5.26 -2.67
C ILE A 167 -13.79 4.84 -2.20
N ALA A 168 -13.68 3.65 -1.61
CA ALA A 168 -12.42 3.05 -1.13
C ALA A 168 -12.01 1.79 -1.91
N ALA A 169 -12.39 1.69 -3.19
CA ALA A 169 -12.28 0.48 -4.01
C ALA A 169 -10.87 0.23 -4.62
N GLY A 170 -9.80 0.69 -3.96
CA GLY A 170 -8.42 0.56 -4.47
C GLY A 170 -8.31 1.02 -5.94
N VAL A 171 -7.66 0.22 -6.80
CA VAL A 171 -7.49 0.59 -8.21
C VAL A 171 -8.81 0.65 -8.99
N LEU A 172 -9.83 -0.10 -8.55
CA LEU A 172 -11.17 -0.13 -9.14
C LEU A 172 -11.97 1.14 -8.87
N SER A 173 -11.49 2.03 -7.99
CA SER A 173 -12.07 3.37 -7.81
C SER A 173 -12.15 4.15 -9.13
N ARG A 174 -11.25 3.87 -10.09
CA ARG A 174 -11.29 4.47 -11.44
C ARG A 174 -12.57 4.12 -12.20
N GLU A 175 -13.02 2.88 -12.05
CA GLU A 175 -14.24 2.39 -12.70
C GLU A 175 -15.48 3.02 -12.05
N VAL A 176 -15.54 3.00 -10.72
CA VAL A 176 -16.64 3.62 -9.96
C VAL A 176 -16.74 5.11 -10.27
N CYS A 177 -15.64 5.85 -10.26
CA CYS A 177 -15.65 7.28 -10.60
C CYS A 177 -16.00 7.56 -12.06
N ALA A 178 -15.76 6.63 -12.99
CA ALA A 178 -16.13 6.82 -14.38
C ALA A 178 -17.64 6.98 -14.57
N SER A 179 -18.47 6.35 -13.72
CA SER A 179 -19.94 6.53 -13.75
C SER A 179 -20.36 7.95 -13.35
N LEU A 180 -19.53 8.65 -12.59
CA LEU A 180 -19.74 10.05 -12.20
C LEU A 180 -19.27 11.04 -13.29
N GLY A 181 -18.78 10.53 -14.43
CA GLY A 181 -18.09 11.36 -15.42
C GLY A 181 -16.72 11.83 -14.96
N VAL A 182 -16.15 11.20 -13.92
CA VAL A 182 -14.91 11.60 -13.28
C VAL A 182 -13.79 10.65 -13.71
N ARG A 183 -12.63 11.20 -14.08
CA ARG A 183 -11.43 10.42 -14.38
C ARG A 183 -10.38 10.61 -13.29
N ILE A 184 -9.94 9.50 -12.70
CA ILE A 184 -8.78 9.46 -11.81
C ILE A 184 -7.54 9.06 -12.63
N GLU A 185 -6.50 9.89 -12.59
CA GLU A 185 -5.17 9.54 -13.11
C GLU A 185 -4.48 8.60 -12.10
N MET A 186 -4.62 7.29 -12.30
CA MET A 186 -4.09 6.24 -11.44
C MET A 186 -3.81 4.97 -12.25
N ALA A 187 -2.79 4.21 -11.87
CA ALA A 187 -2.46 2.91 -12.47
C ALA A 187 -2.29 1.82 -11.40
N ALA A 188 -2.33 0.55 -11.82
CA ALA A 188 -2.01 -0.58 -10.97
C ALA A 188 -0.50 -0.85 -10.99
N GLY A 189 0.17 -0.59 -9.88
CA GLY A 189 1.54 -1.06 -9.63
C GLY A 189 1.48 -2.48 -9.07
N LYS A 190 1.43 -3.47 -9.95
CA LYS A 190 1.25 -4.88 -9.56
C LYS A 190 2.47 -5.37 -8.78
N GLY A 191 2.26 -5.80 -7.54
CA GLY A 191 3.26 -6.47 -6.71
C GLY A 191 3.00 -7.98 -6.69
N TYR A 192 4.05 -8.77 -6.55
CA TYR A 192 3.95 -10.23 -6.50
C TYR A 192 4.35 -10.72 -5.12
N SER A 193 3.70 -11.78 -4.65
CA SER A 193 4.09 -12.47 -3.43
C SER A 193 3.75 -13.94 -3.42
N PHE A 194 4.44 -14.71 -2.60
CA PHE A 194 4.16 -16.10 -2.31
C PHE A 194 4.74 -16.47 -0.94
N SER A 195 4.19 -17.50 -0.30
CA SER A 195 4.73 -18.05 0.93
C SER A 195 5.64 -19.25 0.64
N VAL A 196 6.70 -19.41 1.42
CA VAL A 196 7.55 -20.60 1.42
C VAL A 196 7.69 -21.11 2.86
N PRO A 197 7.56 -22.43 3.11
CA PRO A 197 8.01 -23.02 4.36
C PRO A 197 9.50 -22.78 4.56
N ALA A 198 9.92 -22.59 5.81
CA ALA A 198 11.32 -22.46 6.16
C ALA A 198 11.61 -23.15 7.48
N GLU A 199 12.76 -23.83 7.56
CA GLU A 199 13.24 -24.45 8.80
C GLU A 199 13.56 -23.39 9.86
N SER A 200 14.11 -22.26 9.41
CA SER A 200 14.40 -21.08 10.22
C SER A 200 13.71 -19.86 9.59
N VAL A 201 12.81 -19.25 10.34
CA VAL A 201 12.07 -18.05 9.95
C VAL A 201 12.76 -16.83 10.56
N PRO A 202 13.01 -15.75 9.80
CA PRO A 202 13.51 -14.50 10.38
C PRO A 202 12.62 -14.02 11.53
N LYS A 203 13.20 -13.36 12.54
CA LYS A 203 12.41 -12.81 13.66
C LYS A 203 11.69 -11.54 13.26
N ARG A 204 12.27 -10.78 12.33
CA ARG A 204 11.71 -9.52 11.83
C ARG A 204 11.62 -9.50 10.31
N LEU A 205 10.99 -8.45 9.77
CA LEU A 205 10.98 -8.21 8.33
C LEU A 205 12.40 -7.96 7.81
N VAL A 206 12.79 -8.68 6.77
CA VAL A 206 14.08 -8.47 6.08
C VAL A 206 13.83 -7.92 4.69
N HIS A 207 14.26 -6.68 4.44
CA HIS A 207 14.22 -6.07 3.12
C HIS A 207 15.53 -6.33 2.38
N LEU A 208 15.45 -7.05 1.26
CA LEU A 208 16.56 -7.29 0.34
C LEU A 208 16.81 -6.03 -0.49
N GLY A 209 17.73 -5.19 -0.02
CA GLY A 209 17.91 -3.82 -0.48
C GLY A 209 18.22 -3.69 -1.98
N SER A 210 19.08 -4.55 -2.52
CA SER A 210 19.45 -4.54 -3.95
C SER A 210 18.36 -5.17 -4.82
N ALA A 211 17.69 -6.21 -4.33
CA ALA A 211 16.64 -6.92 -5.07
C ALA A 211 15.25 -6.25 -5.01
N LYS A 212 15.04 -5.31 -4.09
CA LYS A 212 13.73 -4.69 -3.81
C LYS A 212 12.64 -5.74 -3.54
N ALA A 213 13.01 -6.72 -2.72
CA ALA A 213 12.13 -7.77 -2.23
C ALA A 213 12.15 -7.77 -0.70
N VAL A 214 11.12 -8.35 -0.09
CA VAL A 214 10.93 -8.43 1.35
C VAL A 214 10.67 -9.88 1.72
N LEU A 215 11.33 -10.32 2.79
CA LEU A 215 11.12 -11.59 3.47
C LEU A 215 10.34 -11.27 4.76
N ALA A 216 9.08 -11.66 4.79
CA ALA A 216 8.16 -11.40 5.88
C ALA A 216 7.86 -12.69 6.66
N PRO A 217 8.18 -12.75 7.96
CA PRO A 217 7.72 -13.85 8.82
C PRO A 217 6.19 -13.95 8.76
N LEU A 218 5.66 -15.14 8.46
CA LEU A 218 4.22 -15.38 8.40
C LEU A 218 3.91 -16.81 8.83
N GLY A 219 3.38 -16.98 10.04
CA GLY A 219 3.14 -18.31 10.63
C GLY A 219 4.44 -19.12 10.76
N LYS A 220 4.47 -20.31 10.16
CA LYS A 220 5.65 -21.21 10.15
C LYS A 220 6.53 -21.04 8.91
N GLY A 221 6.34 -19.98 8.13
CA GLY A 221 7.06 -19.77 6.89
C GLY A 221 7.40 -18.29 6.67
N VAL A 222 7.84 -18.00 5.45
CA VAL A 222 8.21 -16.66 5.00
C VAL A 222 7.37 -16.29 3.80
N ARG A 223 6.67 -15.17 3.90
CA ARG A 223 6.05 -14.49 2.76
C ARG A 223 7.12 -13.67 2.05
N VAL A 224 7.41 -14.06 0.81
CA VAL A 224 8.31 -13.34 -0.08
C VAL A 224 7.45 -12.40 -0.92
N ALA A 225 7.77 -11.12 -0.91
CA ALA A 225 7.03 -10.12 -1.66
C ALA A 225 7.97 -9.13 -2.35
N GLY A 226 7.60 -8.63 -3.52
CA GLY A 226 8.38 -7.61 -4.19
C GLY A 226 7.96 -7.39 -5.62
N THR A 227 8.86 -6.79 -6.39
CA THR A 227 8.63 -6.38 -7.78
C THR A 227 7.53 -5.32 -7.91
N MET A 228 7.63 -4.52 -8.97
CA MET A 228 6.54 -3.67 -9.41
C MET A 228 6.41 -3.80 -10.93
N GLU A 229 5.19 -4.03 -11.39
CA GLU A 229 4.87 -4.10 -12.81
C GLU A 229 3.66 -3.22 -13.12
N PHE A 230 3.75 -2.45 -14.20
CA PHE A 230 2.60 -1.76 -14.76
C PHE A 230 2.07 -2.55 -15.96
N ASP A 231 0.84 -3.02 -15.84
CA ASP A 231 0.12 -3.72 -16.90
C ASP A 231 -1.27 -3.11 -17.05
N ARG A 232 -1.81 -3.16 -18.27
CA ARG A 232 -3.21 -2.82 -18.53
C ARG A 232 -4.15 -3.87 -17.95
N ASP A 233 -3.71 -5.13 -17.99
CA ASP A 233 -4.45 -6.28 -17.53
C ASP A 233 -4.13 -6.52 -16.05
N LEU A 234 -5.12 -6.24 -15.19
CA LEU A 234 -4.99 -6.36 -13.74
C LEU A 234 -4.78 -7.82 -13.32
N ASP A 235 -5.37 -8.76 -14.05
CA ASP A 235 -5.44 -10.17 -13.67
C ASP A 235 -4.33 -11.00 -14.32
N ARG A 236 -3.62 -10.45 -15.32
CA ARG A 236 -2.51 -11.15 -15.98
C ARG A 236 -1.38 -11.45 -15.02
N PHE A 237 -1.28 -12.71 -14.62
CA PHE A 237 -0.18 -13.27 -13.85
C PHE A 237 1.04 -13.62 -14.72
N ARG A 238 2.25 -13.31 -14.24
CA ARG A 238 3.51 -13.61 -14.97
C ARG A 238 4.46 -14.40 -14.10
N GLN A 239 4.64 -15.67 -14.45
CA GLN A 239 5.45 -16.56 -13.64
C GLN A 239 6.93 -16.18 -13.58
N GLY A 240 7.46 -15.51 -14.62
CA GLY A 240 8.82 -14.97 -14.61
C GLY A 240 9.08 -13.96 -13.47
N ARG A 241 8.05 -13.27 -12.95
CA ARG A 241 8.20 -12.35 -11.80
C ARG A 241 8.38 -13.11 -10.48
N VAL A 242 7.67 -14.22 -10.31
CA VAL A 242 7.86 -15.13 -9.18
C VAL A 242 9.26 -15.73 -9.24
N GLN A 243 9.69 -16.22 -10.40
CA GLN A 243 11.03 -16.80 -10.57
C GLN A 243 12.15 -15.79 -10.28
N ALA A 244 11.97 -14.52 -10.65
CA ALA A 244 12.91 -13.46 -10.29
C ALA A 244 12.99 -13.24 -8.77
N LEU A 245 11.86 -13.30 -8.05
CA LEU A 245 11.83 -13.22 -6.59
C LEU A 245 12.48 -14.45 -5.94
N VAL A 246 12.27 -15.65 -6.48
CA VAL A 246 12.95 -16.87 -6.02
C VAL A 246 14.46 -16.73 -6.18
N ALA A 247 14.93 -16.34 -7.37
CA ALA A 247 16.35 -16.15 -7.65
C ALA A 247 16.99 -15.09 -6.74
N ALA A 248 16.25 -14.02 -6.43
CA ALA A 248 16.71 -12.96 -5.54
C ALA A 248 16.72 -13.37 -4.06
N GLY A 249 15.72 -14.12 -3.59
CA GLY A 249 15.56 -14.47 -2.18
C GLY A 249 16.38 -15.69 -1.75
N ARG A 250 16.55 -16.69 -2.62
CA ARG A 250 17.21 -17.96 -2.30
C ARG A 250 18.61 -17.80 -1.67
N PRO A 251 19.49 -16.92 -2.16
CA PRO A 251 20.80 -16.71 -1.54
C PRO A 251 20.75 -16.10 -0.12
N TYR A 252 19.66 -15.42 0.23
CA TYR A 252 19.46 -14.77 1.52
C TYR A 252 18.75 -15.66 2.54
N LEU A 253 18.00 -16.68 2.12
CA LEU A 253 17.26 -17.57 3.01
C LEU A 253 17.42 -19.02 2.52
N PRO A 254 18.59 -19.64 2.78
CA PRO A 254 18.90 -20.98 2.26
C PRO A 254 18.07 -22.09 2.92
N GLY A 255 17.58 -21.88 4.15
CA GLY A 255 16.73 -22.84 4.87
C GLY A 255 15.25 -22.82 4.48
N ALA A 256 14.88 -22.10 3.42
CA ALA A 256 13.51 -22.11 2.89
C ALA A 256 13.36 -23.12 1.74
N ASP A 257 12.21 -23.79 1.72
CA ASP A 257 11.82 -24.66 0.61
C ASP A 257 11.22 -23.82 -0.52
N TRP A 258 12.09 -23.36 -1.40
CA TRP A 258 11.73 -22.51 -2.53
C TRP A 258 10.94 -23.23 -3.63
N GLU A 259 10.90 -24.56 -3.61
CA GLU A 259 10.13 -25.35 -4.59
C GLU A 259 8.69 -25.55 -4.09
N ARG A 260 8.50 -25.66 -2.78
CA ARG A 260 7.17 -25.71 -2.15
C ARG A 260 6.60 -24.31 -1.89
N ARG A 261 6.39 -23.54 -2.96
CA ARG A 261 5.71 -22.24 -2.87
C ARG A 261 4.21 -22.42 -2.73
N GLU A 262 3.63 -21.63 -1.84
CA GLU A 262 2.20 -21.61 -1.55
C GLU A 262 1.66 -20.19 -1.80
N GLN A 263 0.39 -20.07 -2.17
CA GLN A 263 -0.29 -18.78 -2.33
C GLN A 263 0.44 -17.80 -3.27
N GLU A 264 0.92 -18.28 -4.42
CA GLU A 264 1.44 -17.40 -5.47
C GLU A 264 0.34 -16.42 -5.91
N TRP A 265 0.57 -15.13 -5.66
CA TRP A 265 -0.43 -14.08 -5.78
C TRP A 265 0.17 -12.80 -6.35
N MET A 266 -0.71 -11.97 -6.92
CA MET A 266 -0.38 -10.64 -7.36
C MET A 266 -1.46 -9.64 -6.95
N GLY A 267 -1.02 -8.50 -6.41
CA GLY A 267 -1.89 -7.43 -5.95
C GLY A 267 -1.75 -6.14 -6.77
N PRO A 268 -2.84 -5.58 -7.31
CA PRO A 268 -2.81 -4.28 -7.97
C PRO A 268 -2.77 -3.15 -6.93
N ARG A 269 -1.61 -2.50 -6.75
CA ARG A 269 -1.52 -1.32 -5.87
C ARG A 269 -2.05 -0.08 -6.60
N PRO A 270 -2.98 0.69 -6.01
CA PRO A 270 -3.45 1.93 -6.60
C PRO A 270 -2.34 2.99 -6.53
N MET A 271 -1.78 3.37 -7.68
CA MET A 271 -0.71 4.36 -7.74
C MET A 271 -1.14 5.62 -8.48
N THR A 272 -1.06 6.76 -7.82
CA THR A 272 -1.15 8.08 -8.47
C THR A 272 0.22 8.48 -9.03
N PRO A 273 0.27 9.41 -10.01
CA PRO A 273 1.53 9.89 -10.57
C PRO A 273 2.47 10.56 -9.55
N ASP A 274 1.92 11.14 -8.48
CA ASP A 274 2.69 11.78 -7.41
C ASP A 274 2.99 10.85 -6.22
N GLY A 275 2.47 9.62 -6.24
CA GLY A 275 2.62 8.64 -5.16
C GLY A 275 1.83 8.96 -3.87
N LEU A 276 0.96 9.97 -3.87
CA LEU A 276 0.16 10.37 -2.71
C LEU A 276 -1.28 9.83 -2.79
N PRO A 277 -1.92 9.46 -1.65
CA PRO A 277 -3.30 8.98 -1.60
C PRO A 277 -4.32 10.09 -1.88
N LEU A 278 -5.37 9.78 -2.62
CA LEU A 278 -6.50 10.68 -2.91
C LEU A 278 -7.56 10.48 -1.83
N THR A 279 -7.65 11.44 -0.92
CA THR A 279 -8.56 11.39 0.24
C THR A 279 -9.34 12.70 0.33
N GLY A 280 -10.66 12.63 0.13
CA GLY A 280 -11.57 13.76 0.27
C GLY A 280 -12.62 13.86 -0.83
N PRO A 281 -13.37 14.97 -0.91
CA PRO A 281 -14.51 15.09 -1.82
C PRO A 281 -14.10 14.97 -3.29
N VAL A 282 -14.92 14.26 -4.07
CA VAL A 282 -14.81 14.23 -5.52
C VAL A 282 -15.16 15.62 -6.06
N PRO A 283 -14.37 16.22 -6.97
CA PRO A 283 -14.62 17.56 -7.48
C PRO A 283 -16.04 17.70 -8.05
N GLY A 284 -16.78 18.68 -7.52
CA GLY A 284 -18.18 18.93 -7.89
C GLY A 284 -19.19 17.95 -7.31
N ARG A 285 -18.78 17.05 -6.40
CA ARG A 285 -19.63 16.05 -5.74
C ARG A 285 -19.39 15.99 -4.22
N PRO A 286 -19.93 16.93 -3.43
CA PRO A 286 -19.56 17.11 -2.02
C PRO A 286 -19.94 15.94 -1.11
N ARG A 287 -20.93 15.12 -1.47
CA ARG A 287 -21.37 13.95 -0.68
C ARG A 287 -20.65 12.66 -1.08
N ILE A 288 -19.80 12.71 -2.10
CA ILE A 288 -18.99 11.56 -2.53
C ILE A 288 -17.53 11.83 -2.21
N LEU A 289 -16.98 11.09 -1.25
CA LEU A 289 -15.57 11.11 -0.92
C LEU A 289 -14.83 10.00 -1.67
N LEU A 290 -13.59 10.27 -2.02
CA LEU A 290 -12.63 9.29 -2.51
C LEU A 290 -11.63 8.99 -1.39
N ALA A 291 -11.28 7.73 -1.19
CA ALA A 291 -10.22 7.27 -0.29
C ALA A 291 -9.43 6.15 -0.97
N THR A 292 -8.56 6.50 -1.92
CA THR A 292 -7.80 5.55 -2.74
C THR A 292 -6.36 6.02 -2.97
N GLY A 293 -5.55 5.23 -3.68
CA GLY A 293 -4.14 5.58 -3.95
C GLY A 293 -3.23 5.45 -2.72
N HIS A 294 -3.75 4.88 -1.63
CA HIS A 294 -3.00 4.61 -0.41
C HIS A 294 -2.25 3.30 -0.54
N ASN A 295 -1.06 3.29 0.06
CA ASN A 295 -0.21 2.11 0.19
C ASN A 295 -0.33 1.62 1.64
N MET A 296 0.75 1.59 2.41
CA MET A 296 0.78 1.14 3.82
C MET A 296 0.13 2.11 4.82
N LEU A 297 -0.88 2.90 4.43
CA LEU A 297 -1.42 4.04 5.21
C LEU A 297 -2.92 3.89 5.54
N ALA A 298 -3.43 2.66 5.59
CA ALA A 298 -4.86 2.41 5.72
C ALA A 298 -5.50 3.06 6.97
N PRO A 299 -5.00 2.87 8.22
CA PRO A 299 -5.61 3.50 9.39
C PRO A 299 -5.60 5.03 9.34
N ALA A 300 -4.46 5.63 8.96
CA ALA A 300 -4.33 7.08 8.84
C ALA A 300 -5.28 7.66 7.76
N THR A 301 -5.42 6.97 6.63
CA THR A 301 -6.36 7.36 5.58
C THR A 301 -7.81 7.24 6.05
N GLY A 302 -8.13 6.18 6.81
CA GLY A 302 -9.43 5.99 7.44
C GLY A 302 -9.78 7.12 8.41
N ARG A 303 -8.84 7.49 9.30
CA ARG A 303 -9.01 8.62 10.22
C ARG A 303 -9.26 9.94 9.48
N LEU A 304 -8.49 10.22 8.44
CA LEU A 304 -8.68 11.44 7.63
C LEU A 304 -10.03 11.44 6.91
N ALA A 305 -10.44 10.30 6.32
CA ALA A 305 -11.72 10.18 5.64
C ALA A 305 -12.90 10.34 6.61
N ALA A 306 -12.82 9.75 7.81
CA ALA A 306 -13.81 9.91 8.87
C ALA A 306 -13.93 11.39 9.30
N GLY A 307 -12.80 12.04 9.60
CA GLY A 307 -12.79 13.47 9.94
C GLY A 307 -13.35 14.37 8.84
N LEU A 308 -13.17 14.01 7.56
CA LEU A 308 -13.75 14.76 6.45
C LEU A 308 -15.27 14.60 6.35
N LEU A 309 -15.82 13.44 6.75
CA LEU A 309 -17.26 13.22 6.82
C LEU A 309 -17.89 13.91 8.04
N THR A 310 -17.20 13.92 9.17
CA THR A 310 -17.70 14.50 10.43
C THR A 310 -17.43 15.99 10.59
N GLY A 311 -16.58 16.57 9.72
CA GLY A 311 -16.18 17.98 9.80
C GLY A 311 -15.03 18.26 10.78
N GLU A 312 -14.31 17.23 11.21
CA GLU A 312 -13.25 17.28 12.22
C GLU A 312 -11.83 17.15 11.63
N ALA A 313 -11.70 16.95 10.31
CA ALA A 313 -10.39 16.80 9.67
C ALA A 313 -9.57 18.09 9.71
N ASP A 314 -8.25 17.94 9.95
CA ASP A 314 -7.30 19.04 9.78
C ASP A 314 -7.33 19.57 8.33
N PRO A 315 -7.70 20.84 8.11
CA PRO A 315 -7.85 21.38 6.75
C PRO A 315 -6.53 21.41 5.96
N GLY A 316 -5.40 21.62 6.65
CA GLY A 316 -4.07 21.66 6.03
C GLY A 316 -3.64 20.30 5.50
N LEU A 317 -3.90 19.24 6.25
CA LEU A 317 -3.67 17.85 5.88
C LEU A 317 -4.62 17.42 4.77
N ALA A 318 -5.92 17.71 4.90
CA ALA A 318 -6.92 17.42 3.89
C ALA A 318 -6.57 18.03 2.53
N ALA A 319 -6.14 19.30 2.49
CA ALA A 319 -5.76 19.98 1.26
C ALA A 319 -4.60 19.27 0.51
N ARG A 320 -3.65 18.67 1.24
CA ARG A 320 -2.52 17.93 0.64
C ARG A 320 -2.97 16.65 -0.08
N PHE A 321 -4.05 16.03 0.38
CA PHE A 321 -4.57 14.78 -0.14
C PHE A 321 -5.86 14.92 -0.96
N ALA A 322 -6.30 16.15 -1.21
CA ALA A 322 -7.51 16.45 -1.97
C ALA A 322 -7.49 15.78 -3.37
N PRO A 323 -8.59 15.13 -3.81
CA PRO A 323 -8.65 14.46 -5.11
C PRO A 323 -8.42 15.39 -6.31
N SER A 324 -8.69 16.69 -6.18
CA SER A 324 -8.56 17.71 -7.24
C SER A 324 -7.19 17.74 -7.93
N ARG A 325 -6.12 17.28 -7.27
CA ARG A 325 -4.77 17.22 -7.87
C ARG A 325 -4.59 16.17 -8.97
N SER A 326 -5.38 15.10 -8.95
CA SER A 326 -5.26 13.96 -9.89
C SER A 326 -6.59 13.54 -10.52
N VAL A 327 -7.67 14.24 -10.18
CA VAL A 327 -9.01 13.99 -10.71
C VAL A 327 -9.41 15.04 -11.74
N ARG A 328 -9.94 14.60 -12.88
CA ARG A 328 -10.44 15.47 -13.95
C ARG A 328 -11.89 15.14 -14.28
N LEU A 329 -12.72 16.17 -14.42
CA LEU A 329 -14.06 16.02 -15.00
C LEU A 329 -13.93 15.68 -16.49
N ARG A 330 -14.68 14.67 -16.97
CA ARG A 330 -14.84 14.46 -18.40
C ARG A 330 -15.67 15.63 -18.92
N ARG A 331 -15.13 16.41 -19.87
CA ARG A 331 -15.95 17.33 -20.67
C ARG A 331 -17.09 16.50 -21.28
N GLY A 332 -18.32 16.83 -20.94
CA GLY A 332 -19.49 16.15 -21.50
C GLY A 332 -19.42 16.19 -23.03
N LYS A 333 -19.72 15.07 -23.68
CA LYS A 333 -20.39 15.20 -24.99
C LYS A 333 -21.69 15.92 -24.65
N GLY A 334 -21.90 17.10 -25.21
CA GLY A 334 -23.14 17.85 -25.01
C GLY A 334 -24.32 16.90 -25.24
N LEU A 335 -25.27 16.90 -24.30
CA LEU A 335 -26.60 16.41 -24.59
C LEU A 335 -27.21 17.43 -25.56
N SER A 336 -26.92 17.25 -26.85
CA SER A 336 -27.75 17.80 -27.92
C SER A 336 -28.91 16.83 -28.10
N GLY A 337 -30.04 17.18 -27.51
CA GLY A 337 -31.36 16.61 -27.71
C GLY A 337 -32.37 17.70 -27.43
#